data_AF-A0A2P5CJH8-F1
#
_entry.id   AF-A0A2P5CJH8-F1
#
_cell.length_a   1.000
_cell.length_b   1.000
_cell.length_c   1.000
_cell.angle_alpha   90.00
_cell.angle_beta   90.00
_cell.angle_gamma   90.00
#
_symmetry.space_group_name_H-M   'P 1'
#
loop_
_entity.id
_entity.type
_entity.pdbx_description
1 polymer ?
#
loop_
_entity_poly.entity_id
_entity_poly.type
_entity_poly.pdbx_seq_one_letter_code
_entity_poly.pdbx_strand_id
1 'polypeptide(L)'
;MFRVSTSTTLALTASSSGTTTTQTSTSLTVASSSGTTSSVSTTVSGAPKLPSEITGKTVEEIIKEWNSELQERTGKFRKQANAIAEWDRRILQNRDVLLRLEIEVAKVVETQSNLERQLELVETHQQEVDKALQSMEEEAELIYKDERALLLDDEAASTRDAMYEQAEFIERELEQMTEQIKTIIQTLNSNQGGELDASDAMNPLDVVVKILNNQLSSLMWIDEKAEEFSTRIQKLASQGSAADRQLVSPKFWMS
;
A
#
# COMPACT_ATOMS: atom_id res chain seq x y z
N MET A 1 -12.63 27.90 -29.11
CA MET A 1 -11.19 28.16 -28.83
C MET A 1 -10.74 27.18 -27.78
N PHE A 2 -9.62 26.51 -28.07
CA PHE A 2 -9.00 25.37 -27.40
C PHE A 2 -9.14 25.27 -25.88
N ARG A 3 -9.60 24.11 -25.37
CA ARG A 3 -9.31 23.67 -24.01
C ARG A 3 -8.13 22.70 -24.06
N VAL A 4 -7.04 23.13 -23.42
CA VAL A 4 -5.81 22.36 -23.22
C VAL A 4 -6.11 21.27 -22.18
N SER A 5 -5.89 20.02 -22.57
CA SER A 5 -5.76 18.90 -21.65
C SER A 5 -4.34 18.88 -21.10
N THR A 6 -4.16 19.10 -19.80
CA THR A 6 -2.90 18.81 -19.10
C THR A 6 -3.05 17.47 -18.38
N SER A 7 -2.63 16.38 -19.04
CA SER A 7 -2.37 15.11 -18.36
C SER A 7 -1.03 15.23 -17.64
N THR A 8 -1.06 15.38 -16.32
CA THR A 8 0.13 15.28 -15.47
C THR A 8 0.43 13.81 -15.23
N THR A 9 1.28 13.21 -16.06
CA THR A 9 1.91 11.93 -15.76
C THR A 9 2.93 12.11 -14.63
N LEU A 10 2.64 11.52 -13.47
CA LEU A 10 3.60 11.38 -12.39
C LEU A 10 4.63 10.31 -12.79
N ALA A 11 5.82 10.74 -13.20
CA ALA A 11 6.96 9.86 -13.37
C ALA A 11 7.52 9.49 -11.98
N LEU A 12 7.21 8.29 -11.51
CA LEU A 12 7.88 7.69 -10.36
C LEU A 12 9.28 7.25 -10.80
N THR A 13 10.28 8.05 -10.44
CA THR A 13 11.69 7.67 -10.58
C THR A 13 12.00 6.56 -9.56
N ALA A 14 12.06 5.33 -10.04
CA ALA A 14 12.61 4.21 -9.29
C ALA A 14 14.11 4.43 -9.10
N SER A 15 14.50 4.94 -7.93
CA SER A 15 15.89 4.97 -7.48
C SER A 15 16.33 3.54 -7.18
N SER A 16 16.98 2.90 -8.15
CA SER A 16 17.72 1.66 -7.94
C SER A 16 18.91 1.95 -7.01
N SER A 17 18.80 1.56 -5.74
CA SER A 17 19.95 1.47 -4.84
C SER A 17 20.87 0.35 -5.32
N GLY A 18 21.81 0.70 -6.21
CA GLY A 18 22.93 -0.15 -6.57
C GLY A 18 23.84 -0.30 -5.36
N THR A 19 23.74 -1.42 -4.64
CA THR A 19 24.75 -1.82 -3.68
C THR A 19 26.00 -2.23 -4.45
N THR A 20 26.98 -1.34 -4.50
CA THR A 20 28.35 -1.66 -4.94
C THR A 20 28.97 -2.62 -3.91
N THR A 21 28.93 -3.91 -4.21
CA THR A 21 29.79 -4.92 -3.57
C THR A 21 31.23 -4.65 -3.97
N THR A 22 32.02 -4.10 -3.05
CA THR A 22 33.49 -4.09 -3.12
C THR A 22 34.00 -5.52 -2.95
N GLN A 23 34.21 -6.19 -4.08
CA GLN A 23 34.88 -7.48 -4.15
C GLN A 23 36.39 -7.26 -4.01
N THR A 24 36.93 -7.53 -2.82
CA THR A 24 38.38 -7.61 -2.60
C THR A 24 38.91 -8.88 -3.25
N SER A 25 39.37 -8.76 -4.49
CA SER A 25 40.09 -9.81 -5.19
C SER A 25 41.58 -9.74 -4.84
N THR A 26 42.04 -10.56 -3.89
CA THR A 26 43.48 -10.79 -3.69
C THR A 26 43.99 -11.81 -4.70
N SER A 27 44.52 -11.31 -5.81
CA SER A 27 45.29 -12.07 -6.79
C SER A 27 46.61 -12.55 -6.17
N LEU A 28 46.73 -13.86 -5.96
CA LEU A 28 48.00 -14.54 -5.69
C LEU A 28 48.71 -14.76 -7.03
N THR A 29 49.75 -13.97 -7.30
CA THR A 29 50.67 -14.19 -8.41
C THR A 29 51.66 -15.30 -8.04
N VAL A 30 51.48 -16.48 -8.66
CA VAL A 30 52.48 -17.56 -8.65
C VAL A 30 53.49 -17.26 -9.76
N ALA A 31 54.71 -16.88 -9.38
CA ALA A 31 55.85 -16.82 -10.29
C ALA A 31 56.59 -18.16 -10.25
N SER A 32 56.37 -18.99 -11.26
CA SER A 32 57.23 -20.12 -11.58
C SER A 32 58.45 -19.63 -12.35
N SER A 33 59.65 -19.94 -11.86
CA SER A 33 60.88 -19.89 -12.65
C SER A 33 61.70 -21.16 -12.43
N SER A 34 61.68 -22.03 -13.43
CA SER A 34 62.72 -23.06 -13.62
C SER A 34 63.87 -22.45 -14.41
N GLY A 35 65.12 -22.74 -13.99
CA GLY A 35 66.27 -22.48 -14.85
C GLY A 35 67.63 -22.41 -14.14
N THR A 36 68.35 -23.53 -14.22
CA THR A 36 69.82 -23.63 -14.41
C THR A 36 70.83 -23.41 -13.28
N THR A 37 71.82 -24.29 -13.35
CA THR A 37 72.98 -24.63 -12.54
C THR A 37 74.09 -23.57 -12.52
N SER A 38 74.82 -23.49 -11.40
CA SER A 38 76.30 -23.56 -11.29
C SER A 38 76.99 -22.49 -10.43
N SER A 39 77.98 -23.02 -9.69
CA SER A 39 79.22 -22.44 -9.15
C SER A 39 79.22 -21.52 -7.91
N VAL A 40 79.83 -22.12 -6.88
CA VAL A 40 80.60 -21.61 -5.73
C VAL A 40 81.21 -20.21 -5.89
N SER A 41 81.07 -19.37 -4.85
CA SER A 41 82.17 -18.59 -4.26
C SER A 41 81.80 -18.03 -2.87
N THR A 42 82.78 -18.13 -1.98
CA THR A 42 82.78 -17.72 -0.57
C THR A 42 82.94 -16.22 -0.38
N THR A 43 82.06 -15.57 0.37
CA THR A 43 82.38 -14.32 1.12
C THR A 43 81.47 -14.18 2.34
N VAL A 44 82.11 -14.05 3.51
CA VAL A 44 81.49 -13.70 4.79
C VAL A 44 81.03 -12.24 4.77
N SER A 45 79.74 -12.00 4.96
CA SER A 45 79.22 -10.75 5.53
C SER A 45 77.80 -11.00 6.03
N GLY A 46 77.51 -10.54 7.26
CA GLY A 46 76.33 -10.92 8.05
C GLY A 46 75.02 -10.67 7.33
N ALA A 47 74.24 -11.74 7.14
CA ALA A 47 72.83 -11.64 6.78
C ALA A 47 72.09 -10.85 7.87
N PRO A 48 71.17 -9.92 7.51
CA PRO A 48 70.25 -9.35 8.48
C PRO A 48 69.43 -10.51 9.05
N LYS A 49 69.59 -10.79 10.35
CA LYS A 49 68.75 -11.75 11.06
C LYS A 49 67.33 -11.25 10.99
N LEU A 50 66.54 -11.88 10.12
CA LEU A 50 65.10 -12.00 10.33
C LEU A 50 64.90 -12.42 11.79
N PRO A 51 63.94 -11.85 12.55
CA PRO A 51 63.62 -12.33 13.89
C PRO A 51 63.03 -13.73 13.75
N SER A 52 63.90 -14.72 13.61
CA SER A 52 63.58 -16.13 13.60
C SER A 52 63.20 -16.49 15.03
N GLU A 53 61.90 -16.60 15.29
CA GLU A 53 61.35 -17.12 16.54
C GLU A 53 61.76 -18.59 16.83
N ILE A 54 62.54 -19.18 15.92
CA ILE A 54 62.98 -20.57 15.88
C ILE A 54 64.42 -20.76 16.38
N THR A 55 65.24 -19.70 16.43
CA THR A 55 66.65 -19.82 16.84
C THR A 55 66.77 -19.81 18.36
N GLY A 56 66.82 -20.99 18.97
CA GLY A 56 67.00 -21.19 20.42
C GLY A 56 65.95 -22.10 21.06
N LYS A 57 64.87 -22.45 20.35
CA LYS A 57 63.80 -23.36 20.80
C LYS A 57 64.10 -24.80 20.35
N THR A 58 63.82 -25.79 21.19
CA THR A 58 63.92 -27.20 20.76
C THR A 58 62.81 -27.53 19.76
N VAL A 59 63.02 -28.53 18.89
CA VAL A 59 62.00 -28.97 17.91
C VAL A 59 60.65 -29.26 18.57
N GLU A 60 60.67 -29.78 19.79
CA GLU A 60 59.49 -30.06 20.59
C GLU A 60 58.71 -28.79 20.99
N GLU A 61 59.41 -27.70 21.28
CA GLU A 61 58.81 -26.42 21.64
C GLU A 61 58.14 -25.75 20.42
N ILE A 62 58.72 -25.92 19.22
CA ILE A 62 58.13 -25.47 17.95
C ILE A 62 56.86 -26.27 17.61
N ILE A 63 56.89 -27.59 17.80
CA ILE A 63 55.71 -28.45 17.60
C ILE A 63 54.58 -28.05 18.56
N LYS A 64 54.91 -27.74 19.82
CA LYS A 64 53.94 -27.30 20.82
C LYS A 64 53.31 -25.96 20.44
N GLU A 65 54.10 -25.00 19.97
CA GLU A 65 53.61 -23.70 19.50
C GLU A 65 52.68 -23.85 18.28
N TRP A 66 53.10 -24.61 17.26
CA TRP A 66 52.25 -24.86 16.08
C TRP A 66 50.95 -25.57 16.43
N ASN A 67 50.97 -26.50 17.39
CA ASN A 67 49.76 -27.18 17.86
C ASN A 67 48.82 -26.19 18.58
N SER A 68 49.37 -25.34 19.46
CA SER A 68 48.63 -24.25 20.12
C SER A 68 48.00 -23.29 19.10
N GLU A 69 48.77 -22.82 18.13
CA GLU A 69 48.32 -21.91 17.08
C GLU A 69 47.26 -22.56 16.17
N LEU A 70 47.42 -23.84 15.84
CA LEU A 70 46.44 -24.62 15.07
C LEU A 70 45.13 -24.76 15.85
N GLN A 71 45.20 -25.06 17.14
CA GLN A 71 44.02 -25.20 18.00
C GLN A 71 43.30 -23.85 18.16
N GLU A 72 44.05 -22.75 18.32
CA GLU A 72 43.48 -21.40 18.37
C GLU A 72 42.78 -21.03 17.05
N ARG A 73 43.45 -21.22 15.90
CA ARG A 73 42.87 -20.96 14.58
C ARG A 73 41.66 -21.82 14.29
N THR A 74 41.69 -23.10 14.68
CA THR A 74 40.54 -24.01 14.55
C THR A 74 39.37 -23.51 15.39
N GLY A 75 39.64 -23.01 16.61
CA GLY A 75 38.63 -22.39 17.46
C GLY A 75 38.00 -21.14 16.84
N LYS A 76 38.82 -20.24 16.27
CA LYS A 76 38.35 -19.03 15.57
C LYS A 76 37.55 -19.38 14.31
N PHE A 77 38.04 -20.33 13.51
CA PHE A 77 37.36 -20.81 12.31
C PHE A 77 35.98 -21.38 12.64
N ARG A 78 35.87 -22.20 13.69
CA ARG A 78 34.58 -22.74 14.13
C ARG A 78 33.60 -21.64 14.54
N LYS A 79 34.06 -20.60 15.24
CA LYS A 79 33.22 -19.44 15.61
C LYS A 79 32.75 -18.68 14.37
N GLN A 80 33.63 -18.47 13.39
CA GLN A 80 33.28 -17.82 12.13
C GLN A 80 32.30 -18.66 11.32
N ALA A 81 32.51 -19.97 11.20
CA ALA A 81 31.60 -20.87 10.50
C ALA A 81 30.19 -20.85 11.13
N ASN A 82 30.10 -20.82 12.46
CA ASN A 82 28.82 -20.68 13.16
C ASN A 82 28.16 -19.32 12.90
N ALA A 83 28.92 -18.22 12.93
CA ALA A 83 28.39 -16.89 12.64
C ALA A 83 27.89 -16.79 11.18
N ILE A 84 28.61 -17.37 10.23
CA ILE A 84 28.20 -17.46 8.82
C ILE A 84 26.92 -18.27 8.68
N ALA A 85 26.81 -19.42 9.36
CA ALA A 85 25.59 -20.23 9.35
C ALA A 85 24.37 -19.47 9.92
N GLU A 86 24.56 -18.66 10.97
CA GLU A 86 23.50 -17.81 11.50
C GLU A 86 23.10 -16.66 10.56
N TRP A 87 24.07 -16.10 9.83
CA TRP A 87 23.80 -15.09 8.81
C TRP A 87 23.07 -15.68 7.62
N ASP A 88 23.47 -16.86 7.16
CA ASP A 88 22.79 -17.60 6.08
C ASP A 88 21.32 -17.88 6.45
N ARG A 89 21.07 -18.36 7.68
CA ARG A 89 19.71 -18.54 8.18
C ARG A 89 18.88 -17.25 8.13
N ARG A 90 19.46 -16.10 8.49
CA ARG A 90 18.77 -14.80 8.42
C ARG A 90 18.51 -14.36 6.98
N ILE A 91 19.46 -14.59 6.08
CA ILE A 91 19.31 -14.28 4.65
C ILE A 91 18.14 -15.08 4.06
N LEU A 92 18.05 -16.38 4.37
CA LEU A 92 16.93 -17.22 3.92
C LEU A 92 15.59 -16.73 4.49
N GLN A 93 15.53 -16.36 5.76
CA GLN A 93 14.30 -15.79 6.35
C GLN A 93 13.90 -14.47 5.69
N ASN A 94 14.85 -13.58 5.43
CA ASN A 94 14.59 -12.32 4.75
C ASN A 94 14.14 -12.55 3.30
N ARG A 95 14.72 -13.54 2.61
CA ARG A 95 14.26 -13.96 1.28
C ARG A 95 12.81 -14.42 1.31
N ASP A 96 12.41 -15.23 2.28
CA ASP A 96 11.02 -15.71 2.38
C ASP A 96 10.03 -14.57 2.69
N VAL A 97 10.45 -13.56 3.46
CA VAL A 97 9.66 -12.32 3.65
C VAL A 97 9.57 -11.54 2.34
N LEU A 98 10.69 -11.39 1.62
CA LEU A 98 10.73 -10.64 0.37
C LEU A 98 9.86 -11.29 -0.71
N LEU A 99 9.88 -12.61 -0.83
CA LEU A 99 9.02 -13.35 -1.76
C LEU A 99 7.54 -13.19 -1.43
N ARG A 100 7.16 -13.18 -0.14
CA ARG A 100 5.78 -12.89 0.26
C ARG A 100 5.37 -11.47 -0.09
N LEU A 101 6.25 -10.51 0.17
CA LEU A 101 6.02 -9.11 -0.18
C LEU A 101 5.88 -8.94 -1.71
N GLU A 102 6.69 -9.63 -2.51
CA GLU A 102 6.58 -9.62 -3.97
C GLU A 102 5.19 -10.10 -4.44
N ILE A 103 4.69 -11.20 -3.87
CA ILE A 103 3.34 -11.72 -4.16
C ILE A 103 2.27 -10.70 -3.76
N GLU A 104 2.38 -10.10 -2.58
CA GLU A 104 1.44 -9.07 -2.11
C GLU A 104 1.46 -7.83 -3.02
N VAL A 105 2.64 -7.36 -3.44
CA VAL A 105 2.79 -6.23 -4.36
C VAL A 105 2.17 -6.57 -5.72
N ALA A 106 2.40 -7.78 -6.25
CA ALA A 106 1.78 -8.21 -7.50
C ALA A 106 0.25 -8.19 -7.41
N LYS A 107 -0.31 -8.65 -6.27
CA LYS A 107 -1.75 -8.58 -6.01
C LYS A 107 -2.24 -7.13 -5.92
N VAL A 108 -1.51 -6.24 -5.25
CA VAL A 108 -1.88 -4.82 -5.16
C VAL A 108 -1.90 -4.18 -6.55
N VAL A 109 -0.88 -4.45 -7.38
CA VAL A 109 -0.82 -3.96 -8.77
C VAL A 109 -2.01 -4.46 -9.59
N GLU A 110 -2.37 -5.74 -9.47
CA GLU A 110 -3.56 -6.28 -10.13
C GLU A 110 -4.84 -5.58 -9.66
N THR A 111 -5.01 -5.36 -8.35
CA THR A 111 -6.17 -4.64 -7.83
C THR A 111 -6.22 -3.18 -8.26
N GLN A 112 -5.06 -2.51 -8.36
CA GLN A 112 -4.96 -1.14 -8.85
C GLN A 112 -5.36 -1.07 -10.33
N SER A 113 -4.84 -1.99 -11.16
CA SER A 113 -5.20 -2.05 -12.58
C SER A 113 -6.69 -2.33 -12.78
N ASN A 114 -7.30 -3.17 -11.94
CA ASN A 114 -8.74 -3.40 -11.96
C ASN A 114 -9.52 -2.12 -11.59
N LEU A 115 -9.09 -1.40 -10.55
CA LEU A 115 -9.70 -0.15 -10.13
C LEU A 115 -9.58 0.93 -11.23
N GLU A 116 -8.42 1.07 -11.87
CA GLU A 116 -8.23 1.97 -13.01
C GLU A 116 -9.21 1.65 -14.15
N ARG A 117 -9.39 0.37 -14.50
CA ARG A 117 -10.39 -0.05 -15.49
C ARG A 117 -11.82 0.25 -15.06
N GLN A 118 -12.14 0.11 -13.77
CA GLN A 118 -13.45 0.47 -13.24
C GLN A 118 -13.70 1.97 -13.31
N LEU A 119 -12.69 2.79 -13.00
CA LEU A 119 -12.77 4.25 -13.14
C LEU A 119 -12.95 4.69 -14.59
N GLU A 120 -12.22 4.08 -15.54
CA GLU A 120 -12.39 4.34 -16.97
C GLU A 120 -13.81 3.99 -17.44
N LEU A 121 -14.38 2.88 -16.95
CA LEU A 121 -15.77 2.50 -17.23
C LEU A 121 -16.76 3.53 -16.68
N VAL A 122 -16.57 3.98 -15.43
CA VAL A 122 -17.40 5.02 -14.82
C VAL A 122 -17.30 6.34 -15.58
N GLU A 123 -16.08 6.73 -16.00
CA GLU A 123 -15.86 7.93 -16.81
C GLU A 123 -16.58 7.83 -18.16
N THR A 124 -16.50 6.67 -18.83
CA THR A 124 -17.22 6.43 -20.09
C THR A 124 -18.73 6.52 -19.89
N HIS A 125 -19.26 5.87 -18.84
CA HIS A 125 -20.69 5.96 -18.52
C HIS A 125 -21.12 7.40 -18.21
N GLN A 126 -20.31 8.18 -17.50
CA GLN A 126 -20.62 9.59 -17.22
C GLN A 126 -20.68 10.39 -18.53
N GLN A 127 -19.71 10.20 -19.44
CA GLN A 127 -19.72 10.87 -20.75
C GLN A 127 -20.93 10.47 -21.61
N GLU A 128 -21.34 9.21 -21.58
CA GLU A 128 -22.52 8.73 -22.29
C GLU A 128 -23.81 9.33 -21.71
N VAL A 129 -23.94 9.41 -20.39
CA VAL A 129 -25.08 10.05 -19.72
C VAL A 129 -25.11 11.55 -20.04
N ASP A 130 -23.98 12.24 -19.96
CA ASP A 130 -23.89 13.68 -20.29
C ASP A 130 -24.32 13.93 -21.74
N LYS A 131 -23.89 13.07 -22.68
CA LYS A 131 -24.28 13.16 -24.09
C LYS A 131 -25.77 12.87 -24.31
N ALA A 132 -26.31 11.87 -23.61
CA ALA A 132 -27.73 11.55 -23.67
C ALA A 132 -28.59 12.69 -23.11
N LEU A 133 -28.17 13.30 -21.99
CA LEU A 133 -28.81 14.48 -21.41
C LEU A 133 -28.77 15.67 -22.36
N GLN A 134 -27.61 15.99 -22.96
CA GLN A 134 -27.51 17.07 -23.96
C GLN A 134 -28.44 16.85 -25.15
N SER A 135 -28.56 15.62 -25.65
CA SER A 135 -29.49 15.30 -26.74
C SER A 135 -30.95 15.48 -26.33
N MET A 136 -31.31 15.09 -25.11
CA MET A 136 -32.66 15.24 -24.58
C MET A 136 -32.99 16.70 -24.29
N GLU A 137 -32.02 17.49 -23.79
CA GLU A 137 -32.14 18.93 -23.60
C GLU A 137 -32.35 19.65 -24.93
N GLU A 138 -31.61 19.28 -25.98
CA GLU A 138 -31.79 19.85 -27.32
C GLU A 138 -33.18 19.52 -27.89
N GLU A 139 -33.64 18.27 -27.76
CA GLU A 139 -34.99 17.86 -28.17
C GLU A 139 -36.08 18.61 -27.37
N ALA A 140 -35.91 18.73 -26.05
CA ALA A 140 -36.82 19.46 -25.19
C ALA A 140 -36.86 20.96 -25.53
N GLU A 141 -35.72 21.58 -25.82
CA GLU A 141 -35.64 22.98 -26.25
C GLU A 141 -36.33 23.20 -27.60
N LEU A 142 -36.20 22.24 -28.53
CA LEU A 142 -36.90 22.26 -29.82
C LEU A 142 -38.42 22.18 -29.64
N ILE A 143 -38.90 21.22 -28.83
CA ILE A 143 -40.33 21.09 -28.51
C ILE A 143 -40.85 22.36 -27.82
N TYR A 144 -40.10 22.88 -26.84
CA TYR A 144 -40.48 24.11 -26.16
C TYR A 144 -40.59 25.28 -27.13
N LYS A 145 -39.66 25.45 -28.08
CA LYS A 145 -39.74 26.52 -29.10
C LYS A 145 -40.96 26.37 -30.01
N ASP A 146 -41.33 25.15 -30.38
CA ASP A 146 -42.51 24.86 -31.20
C ASP A 146 -43.82 25.13 -30.45
N GLU A 147 -43.93 24.64 -29.21
CA GLU A 147 -45.14 24.75 -28.37
C GLU A 147 -45.31 26.15 -27.75
N ARG A 148 -44.22 26.88 -27.51
CA ARG A 148 -44.26 28.26 -26.99
C ARG A 148 -45.05 29.21 -27.89
N ALA A 149 -45.09 28.96 -29.20
CA ALA A 149 -45.93 29.74 -30.11
C ALA A 149 -47.43 29.50 -29.90
N LEU A 150 -47.82 28.35 -29.34
CA LEU A 150 -49.20 27.97 -29.02
C LEU A 150 -49.62 28.33 -27.58
N LEU A 151 -48.67 28.34 -26.62
CA LEU A 151 -48.95 28.54 -25.19
C LEU A 151 -48.84 29.99 -24.68
N LEU A 152 -48.48 30.95 -25.54
CA LEU A 152 -48.20 32.34 -25.14
C LEU A 152 -49.37 33.07 -24.44
N ASP A 153 -50.59 32.52 -24.47
CA ASP A 153 -51.82 33.13 -23.92
C ASP A 153 -52.43 32.35 -22.74
N ASP A 154 -51.76 31.31 -22.22
CA ASP A 154 -52.27 30.50 -21.08
C ASP A 154 -51.61 30.86 -19.74
N GLU A 155 -52.36 31.56 -18.89
CA GLU A 155 -51.97 31.96 -17.53
C GLU A 155 -51.71 30.74 -16.61
N ALA A 156 -52.37 29.60 -16.85
CA ALA A 156 -52.16 28.38 -16.06
C ALA A 156 -50.79 27.74 -16.33
N ALA A 157 -50.30 27.81 -17.57
CA ALA A 157 -48.94 27.37 -17.92
C ALA A 157 -47.88 28.27 -17.28
N SER A 158 -48.07 29.59 -17.32
CA SER A 158 -47.18 30.59 -16.70
C SER A 158 -47.02 30.38 -15.19
N THR A 159 -48.13 30.18 -14.46
CA THR A 159 -48.10 29.95 -13.01
C THR A 159 -47.42 28.63 -12.64
N ARG A 160 -47.58 27.58 -13.46
CA ARG A 160 -46.90 26.29 -13.26
C ARG A 160 -45.39 26.41 -13.48
N ASP A 161 -44.96 27.12 -14.52
CA ASP A 161 -43.53 27.34 -14.80
C ASP A 161 -42.85 28.10 -13.67
N ALA A 162 -43.50 29.15 -13.13
CA ALA A 162 -43.01 29.88 -11.96
C ALA A 162 -42.85 29.00 -10.70
N MET A 163 -43.73 28.00 -10.51
CA MET A 163 -43.60 27.05 -9.40
C MET A 163 -42.40 26.11 -9.57
N TYR A 164 -42.14 25.62 -10.79
CA TYR A 164 -40.98 24.77 -11.06
C TYR A 164 -39.66 25.54 -10.95
N GLU A 165 -39.61 26.79 -11.42
CA GLU A 165 -38.46 27.68 -11.24
C GLU A 165 -38.16 27.89 -9.75
N GLN A 166 -39.19 28.09 -8.93
CA GLN A 166 -39.00 28.21 -7.49
C GLN A 166 -38.54 26.91 -6.83
N ALA A 167 -38.98 25.74 -7.32
CA ALA A 167 -38.50 24.44 -6.83
C ALA A 167 -37.01 24.23 -7.18
N GLU A 168 -36.59 24.54 -8.40
CA GLU A 168 -35.19 24.51 -8.83
C GLU A 168 -34.31 25.45 -7.99
N PHE A 169 -34.83 26.65 -7.69
CA PHE A 169 -34.13 27.59 -6.80
C PHE A 169 -33.90 27.01 -5.40
N ILE A 170 -34.90 26.36 -4.82
CA ILE A 170 -34.78 25.72 -3.50
C ILE A 170 -33.78 24.56 -3.53
N GLU A 171 -33.82 23.73 -4.58
CA GLU A 171 -32.87 22.63 -4.75
C GLU A 171 -31.43 23.13 -4.82
N ARG A 172 -31.18 24.17 -5.63
CA ARG A 172 -29.86 24.79 -5.75
C ARG A 172 -29.36 25.38 -4.43
N GLU A 173 -30.25 25.99 -3.65
CA GLU A 173 -29.93 26.50 -2.30
C GLU A 173 -29.58 25.35 -1.34
N LEU A 174 -30.33 24.25 -1.38
CA LEU A 174 -30.04 23.07 -0.55
C LEU A 174 -28.71 22.40 -0.91
N GLU A 175 -28.38 22.33 -2.19
CA GLU A 175 -27.09 21.82 -2.66
C GLU A 175 -25.94 22.74 -2.24
N GLN A 176 -26.12 24.06 -2.36
CA GLN A 176 -25.17 25.05 -1.85
C GLN A 176 -24.98 24.92 -0.34
N MET A 177 -26.06 24.78 0.43
CA MET A 177 -25.98 24.55 1.87
C MET A 177 -25.26 23.23 2.20
N THR A 178 -25.46 22.19 1.40
CA THR A 178 -24.76 20.90 1.59
C THR A 178 -23.26 21.03 1.35
N GLU A 179 -22.85 21.72 0.28
CA GLU A 179 -21.43 21.97 0.01
C GLU A 179 -20.82 22.92 1.06
N GLN A 180 -21.59 23.89 1.57
CA GLN A 180 -21.19 24.72 2.70
C GLN A 180 -21.00 23.89 3.97
N ILE A 181 -21.93 22.98 4.31
CA ILE A 181 -21.79 22.08 5.47
C ILE A 181 -20.56 21.18 5.29
N LYS A 182 -20.34 20.62 4.10
CA LYS A 182 -19.14 19.84 3.78
C LYS A 182 -17.87 20.67 3.93
N THR A 183 -17.87 21.92 3.50
CA THR A 183 -16.74 22.85 3.68
C THR A 183 -16.55 23.20 5.17
N ILE A 184 -17.62 23.41 5.92
CA ILE A 184 -17.57 23.61 7.38
C ILE A 184 -17.01 22.35 8.06
N ILE A 185 -17.39 21.15 7.63
CA ILE A 185 -16.86 19.89 8.15
C ILE A 185 -15.38 19.75 7.78
N GLN A 186 -14.99 20.07 6.54
CA GLN A 186 -13.58 20.03 6.12
C GLN A 186 -12.74 21.03 6.91
N THR A 187 -13.20 22.28 7.05
CA THR A 187 -12.52 23.30 7.86
C THR A 187 -12.53 22.94 9.33
N LEU A 188 -13.60 22.37 9.88
CA LEU A 188 -13.65 21.85 11.24
C LEU A 188 -12.71 20.66 11.42
N ASN A 189 -12.60 19.75 10.46
CA ASN A 189 -11.65 18.64 10.49
C ASN A 189 -10.20 19.13 10.37
N SER A 190 -9.96 20.20 9.60
CA SER A 190 -8.65 20.85 9.53
C SER A 190 -8.33 21.62 10.81
N ASN A 191 -9.31 22.30 11.42
CA ASN A 191 -9.14 23.08 12.64
C ASN A 191 -9.06 22.20 13.90
N GLN A 192 -9.86 21.14 13.97
CA GLN A 192 -9.81 20.10 15.02
C GLN A 192 -8.60 19.17 14.80
N GLY A 193 -8.11 19.09 13.55
CA GLY A 193 -6.81 18.54 13.17
C GLY A 193 -5.63 19.50 13.39
N GLY A 194 -5.85 20.65 14.03
CA GLY A 194 -4.83 21.60 14.47
C GLY A 194 -4.21 22.43 13.35
N GLU A 195 -3.95 23.69 13.67
CA GLU A 195 -2.94 24.58 13.09
C GLU A 195 -1.57 23.87 12.99
N LEU A 196 -1.41 22.96 12.02
CA LEU A 196 -0.25 22.08 11.87
C LEU A 196 0.22 21.99 10.41
N ASP A 197 -0.36 22.78 9.51
CA ASP A 197 0.11 22.91 8.12
C ASP A 197 1.41 23.74 8.01
N ALA A 198 1.96 24.20 9.14
CA ALA A 198 3.22 24.94 9.20
C ALA A 198 4.41 24.13 9.74
N SER A 199 4.22 22.88 10.18
CA SER A 199 5.35 22.01 10.55
C SER A 199 5.08 20.56 10.17
N ASP A 200 5.67 20.19 9.04
CA ASP A 200 6.09 18.86 8.61
C ASP A 200 6.14 17.82 9.75
N ALA A 201 5.44 16.69 9.53
CA ALA A 201 5.10 15.59 10.44
C ALA A 201 3.84 15.79 11.29
N MET A 202 2.74 15.19 10.84
CA MET A 202 1.56 14.92 11.67
C MET A 202 2.03 14.34 13.01
N ASN A 203 1.71 15.01 14.13
CA ASN A 203 2.11 14.53 15.45
C ASN A 203 1.60 13.08 15.59
N PRO A 204 2.42 12.10 15.99
CA PRO A 204 1.99 10.70 16.09
C PRO A 204 0.73 10.50 16.94
N LEU A 205 0.48 11.40 17.89
CA LEU A 205 -0.75 11.42 18.68
C LEU A 205 -1.99 11.73 17.84
N ASP A 206 -1.91 12.64 16.86
CA ASP A 206 -3.02 12.98 15.97
C ASP A 206 -3.37 11.82 15.05
N VAL A 207 -2.35 11.07 14.61
CA VAL A 207 -2.54 9.82 13.85
C VAL A 207 -3.28 8.79 14.70
N VAL A 208 -2.89 8.62 15.96
CA VAL A 208 -3.56 7.69 16.89
C VAL A 208 -5.00 8.10 17.15
N VAL A 209 -5.29 9.38 17.37
CA VAL A 209 -6.67 9.88 17.58
C VAL A 209 -7.53 9.65 16.33
N LYS A 210 -6.99 9.91 15.12
CA LYS A 210 -7.69 9.62 13.87
C LYS A 210 -7.98 8.14 13.70
N ILE A 211 -7.02 7.27 13.98
CA ILE A 211 -7.19 5.81 13.92
C ILE A 211 -8.26 5.37 14.92
N LEU A 212 -8.20 5.85 16.16
CA LEU A 212 -9.13 5.46 17.20
C LEU A 212 -10.55 5.94 16.89
N ASN A 213 -10.71 7.15 16.35
CA ASN A 213 -12.01 7.64 15.91
C ASN A 213 -12.59 6.79 14.75
N ASN A 214 -11.75 6.42 13.77
CA ASN A 214 -12.16 5.54 12.68
C ASN A 214 -12.49 4.12 13.18
N GLN A 215 -11.73 3.60 14.13
CA GLN A 215 -11.98 2.32 14.77
C GLN A 215 -13.27 2.34 15.59
N LEU A 216 -13.54 3.40 16.35
CA LEU A 216 -14.78 3.58 17.11
C LEU A 216 -15.98 3.63 16.15
N SER A 217 -15.88 4.43 15.09
CA SER A 217 -16.94 4.52 14.06
C SER A 217 -17.17 3.17 13.39
N SER A 218 -16.11 2.43 13.07
CA SER A 218 -16.19 1.08 12.50
C SER A 218 -16.82 0.09 13.47
N LEU A 219 -16.51 0.19 14.77
CA LEU A 219 -17.05 -0.69 15.80
C LEU A 219 -18.52 -0.41 16.06
N MET A 220 -18.92 0.87 16.11
CA MET A 220 -20.32 1.27 16.19
C MET A 220 -21.11 0.78 14.96
N TRP A 221 -20.54 0.90 13.77
CA TRP A 221 -21.16 0.38 12.55
C TRP A 221 -21.32 -1.15 12.59
N ILE A 222 -20.31 -1.87 13.09
CA ILE A 222 -20.39 -3.32 13.28
C ILE A 222 -21.48 -3.68 14.29
N ASP A 223 -21.60 -2.94 15.39
CA ASP A 223 -22.61 -3.19 16.43
C ASP A 223 -24.02 -2.97 15.88
N GLU A 224 -24.26 -1.86 15.19
CA GLU A 224 -25.53 -1.57 14.50
C GLU A 224 -25.88 -2.69 13.50
N LYS A 225 -24.92 -3.12 12.69
CA LYS A 225 -25.15 -4.21 11.72
C LYS A 225 -25.37 -5.55 12.40
N ALA A 226 -24.68 -5.84 13.50
CA ALA A 226 -24.88 -7.05 14.28
C ALA A 226 -26.28 -7.07 14.92
N GLU A 227 -26.77 -5.94 15.42
CA GLU A 227 -28.14 -5.78 15.90
C GLU A 227 -29.16 -5.97 14.77
N GLU A 228 -28.91 -5.38 13.59
CA GLU A 228 -29.74 -5.58 12.41
C GLU A 228 -29.78 -7.06 11.99
N PHE A 229 -28.65 -7.76 12.02
CA PHE A 229 -28.60 -9.21 11.76
C PHE A 229 -29.34 -10.01 12.83
N SER A 230 -29.16 -9.67 14.11
CA SER A 230 -29.83 -10.33 15.23
C SER A 230 -31.36 -10.17 15.14
N THR A 231 -31.84 -8.97 14.87
CA THR A 231 -33.27 -8.69 14.68
C THR A 231 -33.83 -9.42 13.45
N ARG A 232 -33.09 -9.48 12.33
CA ARG A 232 -33.46 -10.30 11.16
C ARG A 232 -33.53 -11.79 11.51
N ILE A 233 -32.58 -12.33 12.27
CA ILE A 233 -32.59 -13.73 12.73
C ILE A 233 -33.79 -13.98 13.66
N GLN A 234 -34.09 -13.09 14.60
CA GLN A 234 -35.24 -13.22 15.50
C GLN A 234 -36.57 -13.14 14.72
N LYS A 235 -36.65 -12.28 13.69
CA LYS A 235 -37.80 -12.21 12.78
C LYS A 235 -37.96 -13.51 12.01
N LEU A 236 -36.89 -14.10 11.50
CA LEU A 236 -36.93 -15.40 10.81
C LEU A 236 -37.30 -16.55 11.76
N ALA A 237 -36.78 -16.54 12.99
CA ALA A 237 -37.11 -17.55 14.00
C ALA A 237 -38.58 -17.47 14.44
N SER A 238 -39.11 -16.26 14.62
CA SER A 238 -40.54 -16.05 14.96
C SER A 238 -41.47 -16.35 13.78
N GLN A 239 -41.08 -16.03 12.54
CA GLN A 239 -41.81 -16.44 11.34
C GLN A 239 -41.77 -17.95 11.11
N GLY A 240 -40.62 -18.60 11.34
CA GLY A 240 -40.48 -20.06 11.31
C GLY A 240 -41.36 -20.73 12.36
N SER A 241 -41.38 -20.19 13.58
CA SER A 241 -42.26 -20.68 14.66
C SER A 241 -43.75 -20.42 14.39
N ALA A 242 -44.10 -19.31 13.72
CA ALA A 242 -45.47 -19.03 13.30
C ALA A 242 -45.93 -19.94 12.15
N ALA A 243 -45.05 -20.25 11.19
CA ALA A 243 -45.31 -21.22 10.13
C ALA A 243 -45.48 -22.64 10.69
N ASP A 244 -44.65 -23.02 11.67
CA ASP A 244 -44.75 -24.32 12.35
C ASP A 244 -46.03 -24.40 13.22
N ARG A 245 -46.44 -23.31 13.89
CA ARG A 245 -47.74 -23.25 14.59
C ARG A 245 -48.95 -23.31 13.67
N GLN A 246 -48.87 -22.76 12.45
CA GLN A 246 -49.94 -22.90 11.45
C GLN A 246 -50.08 -24.34 10.93
N LEU A 247 -48.97 -25.10 10.86
CA LEU A 247 -48.99 -26.53 10.53
C LEU A 247 -49.49 -27.40 11.69
N VAL A 248 -49.24 -27.01 12.94
CA VAL A 248 -49.63 -27.77 14.15
C VAL A 248 -51.01 -27.41 14.69
N SER A 249 -51.67 -26.36 14.17
CA SER A 249 -53.04 -26.03 14.56
C SER A 249 -54.00 -27.11 14.05
N PRO A 250 -54.67 -27.88 14.94
CA PRO A 250 -55.67 -28.84 14.51
C PRO A 250 -56.82 -28.05 13.87
N LYS A 251 -57.15 -28.38 12.62
CA LYS A 251 -58.40 -27.98 11.98
C LYS A 251 -59.56 -28.46 12.87
N PHE A 252 -59.99 -27.63 13.80
CA PHE A 252 -61.24 -27.77 14.53
C PHE A 252 -62.39 -27.58 13.52
N TRP A 253 -62.76 -28.68 12.87
CA TRP A 253 -64.07 -28.85 12.25
C TRP A 253 -64.99 -29.40 13.33
N MET A 254 -65.98 -28.61 13.76
CA MET A 254 -67.26 -28.95 14.40
C MET A 254 -67.84 -27.63 14.94
N SER A 255 -69.06 -27.18 14.63
CA SER A 255 -70.28 -27.81 14.13
C SER A 255 -71.03 -26.90 13.16
#